data_AF-A0A0Q9TL33-F1
#
_entry.id   AF-A0A0Q9TL33-F1
#
_cell.length_a   1.000
_cell.length_b   1.000
_cell.length_c   1.000
_cell.angle_alpha   90.00
_cell.angle_beta   90.00
_cell.angle_gamma   90.00
#
_symmetry.space_group_name_H-M   'P 1'
#
loop_
_entity.id
_entity.type
_entity.pdbx_description
1 polymer ?
#
loop_
_entity_poly.entity_id
_entity_poly.type
_entity_poly.pdbx_seq_one_letter_code
_entity_poly.pdbx_strand_id
1 'polypeptide(L)'
;MSAASTEHEPSVVTLPAIECAPWCLDGHGHPDAPFPEDQVCRGETVQVPLTRAPLVEVGTDEWEREQLHFYLLRHAGAHMTTVEMYRGDLGETVSLTVDEAQALGEALLEAARRARA
;
A
#
# COMPACT_ATOMS: atom_id res chain seq x y z
N MET A 1 -9.45 -37.08 40.76
CA MET A 1 -10.33 -36.84 39.60
C MET A 1 -10.02 -35.45 39.10
N SER A 2 -9.17 -35.33 38.08
CA SER A 2 -8.79 -34.05 37.49
C SER A 2 -9.91 -33.59 36.57
N ALA A 3 -10.45 -32.41 36.82
CA ALA A 3 -11.31 -31.72 35.87
C ALA A 3 -10.44 -31.24 34.70
N ALA A 4 -10.75 -31.73 33.50
CA ALA A 4 -10.16 -31.21 32.27
C ALA A 4 -10.74 -29.82 32.03
N SER A 5 -9.87 -28.81 31.99
CA SER A 5 -10.22 -27.47 31.53
C SER A 5 -10.48 -27.55 30.03
N THR A 6 -11.73 -27.41 29.61
CA THR A 6 -12.10 -27.25 28.21
C THR A 6 -11.62 -25.87 27.76
N GLU A 7 -10.51 -25.82 27.03
CA GLU A 7 -10.08 -24.62 26.33
C GLU A 7 -11.14 -24.30 25.26
N HIS A 8 -11.86 -23.20 25.45
CA HIS A 8 -12.68 -22.61 24.40
C HIS A 8 -11.72 -22.02 23.38
N GLU A 9 -11.48 -22.73 22.27
CA GLU A 9 -10.97 -22.09 21.06
C GLU A 9 -11.96 -20.98 20.68
N PRO A 10 -11.54 -19.71 20.63
CA PRO A 10 -12.41 -18.68 20.10
C PRO A 10 -12.68 -19.05 18.65
N SER A 11 -13.94 -19.38 18.35
CA SER A 11 -14.41 -19.47 16.97
C SER A 11 -14.14 -18.11 16.32
N VAL A 12 -13.06 -18.01 15.55
CA VAL A 12 -12.75 -16.82 14.77
C VAL A 12 -13.91 -16.66 13.81
N VAL A 13 -14.75 -15.65 14.06
CA VAL A 13 -15.79 -15.27 13.10
C VAL A 13 -15.05 -14.62 11.94
N THR A 14 -14.67 -15.43 10.95
CA THR A 14 -14.04 -14.93 9.74
C THR A 14 -15.09 -14.19 8.93
N LEU A 15 -14.82 -12.92 8.63
CA LEU A 15 -15.66 -12.14 7.73
C LEU A 15 -15.59 -12.72 6.31
N PRO A 16 -16.65 -12.59 5.50
CA PRO A 16 -16.56 -12.94 4.10
C PRO A 16 -15.47 -12.10 3.43
N ALA A 17 -14.74 -12.72 2.50
CA ALA A 17 -13.74 -12.00 1.72
C ALA A 17 -14.41 -10.93 0.84
N ILE A 18 -13.74 -9.78 0.67
CA ILE A 18 -14.23 -8.73 -0.24
C ILE A 18 -13.94 -9.06 -1.69
N GLU A 19 -14.84 -8.64 -2.58
CA GLU A 19 -14.58 -8.67 -4.02
C GLU A 19 -13.67 -7.50 -4.40
N CYS A 20 -12.52 -7.82 -4.98
CA CYS A 20 -11.56 -6.81 -5.36
C CYS A 20 -11.81 -6.20 -6.73
N ALA A 21 -11.37 -4.95 -6.87
CA ALA A 21 -11.44 -4.23 -8.13
C ALA A 21 -10.55 -4.90 -9.21
N PRO A 22 -10.87 -4.78 -10.51
CA PRO A 22 -10.12 -5.48 -11.57
C PRO A 22 -8.63 -5.13 -11.69
N TRP A 23 -8.21 -4.01 -11.12
CA TRP A 23 -6.80 -3.60 -11.08
C TRP A 23 -6.02 -4.20 -9.91
N CYS A 24 -6.70 -4.84 -8.96
CA CYS A 24 -6.07 -5.53 -7.85
C CYS A 24 -5.25 -6.69 -8.40
N LEU A 25 -4.03 -6.89 -7.91
CA LEU A 25 -3.30 -8.11 -8.21
C LEU A 25 -3.90 -9.22 -7.34
N ASP A 26 -4.17 -10.40 -7.92
CA ASP A 26 -4.64 -11.55 -7.14
C ASP A 26 -3.65 -11.85 -6.00
N GLY A 27 -4.15 -11.86 -4.76
CA GLY A 27 -3.33 -12.08 -3.56
C GLY A 27 -2.52 -10.88 -3.09
N HIS A 28 -2.56 -9.73 -3.78
CA HIS A 28 -2.00 -8.48 -3.25
C HIS A 28 -3.11 -7.70 -2.53
N GLY A 29 -2.99 -7.66 -1.21
CA GLY A 29 -3.99 -7.14 -0.29
C GLY A 29 -4.27 -8.15 0.82
N HIS A 30 -5.31 -7.89 1.58
CA HIS A 30 -5.78 -8.81 2.62
C HIS A 30 -7.30 -9.01 2.46
N PRO A 31 -7.77 -9.47 1.29
CA PRO A 31 -9.20 -9.50 0.99
C PRO A 31 -10.00 -10.39 1.95
N ASP A 32 -9.35 -11.36 2.57
CA ASP A 32 -9.87 -12.33 3.53
C ASP A 32 -9.41 -12.07 4.98
N ALA A 33 -8.88 -10.88 5.28
CA ALA A 33 -8.50 -10.52 6.64
C ALA A 33 -9.68 -10.69 7.62
N PRO A 34 -9.39 -11.09 8.87
CA PRO A 34 -10.42 -11.33 9.87
C PRO A 34 -11.07 -10.05 10.38
N PHE A 35 -10.41 -8.90 10.25
CA PHE A 35 -10.91 -7.60 10.67
C PHE A 35 -11.27 -6.73 9.46
N PRO A 36 -12.42 -6.02 9.46
CA PRO A 36 -12.85 -5.21 8.32
C PRO A 36 -11.84 -4.13 7.92
N GLU A 37 -11.18 -3.51 8.89
CA GLU A 37 -10.19 -2.46 8.68
C GLU A 37 -8.95 -2.95 7.91
N ASP A 38 -8.61 -4.22 8.09
CA ASP A 38 -7.49 -4.88 7.43
C ASP A 38 -7.88 -5.40 6.05
N GLN A 39 -9.17 -5.56 5.76
CA GLN A 39 -9.63 -6.02 4.46
C GLN A 39 -9.40 -4.96 3.37
N VAL A 40 -8.44 -5.21 2.50
CA VAL A 40 -8.04 -4.28 1.43
C VAL A 40 -7.74 -4.98 0.12
N CYS A 41 -7.98 -4.28 -0.98
CA CYS A 41 -7.50 -4.60 -2.31
C CYS A 41 -6.30 -3.70 -2.64
N ARG A 42 -5.21 -4.31 -3.11
CA ARG A 42 -3.97 -3.59 -3.40
C ARG A 42 -3.49 -3.87 -4.83
N GLY A 43 -3.12 -2.81 -5.53
CA GLY A 43 -2.54 -2.89 -6.86
C GLY A 43 -1.06 -3.24 -6.84
N GLU A 44 -0.47 -3.34 -8.02
CA GLU A 44 0.98 -3.45 -8.17
C GLU A 44 1.69 -2.24 -7.54
N THR A 45 2.85 -2.49 -6.92
CA THR A 45 3.70 -1.42 -6.38
C THR A 45 4.67 -0.95 -7.43
N VAL A 46 4.57 0.34 -7.79
CA VAL A 46 5.51 1.02 -8.67
C VAL A 46 6.62 1.64 -7.83
N GLN A 47 7.86 1.56 -8.32
CA GLN A 47 9.04 2.09 -7.64
C GLN A 47 9.80 3.06 -8.56
N VAL A 48 10.13 4.24 -8.06
CA VAL A 48 10.84 5.30 -8.80
C VAL A 48 12.12 5.69 -8.05
N PRO A 49 13.31 5.41 -8.61
CA PRO A 49 14.57 5.78 -7.96
C PRO A 49 14.78 7.29 -7.87
N LEU A 50 15.08 7.81 -6.68
CA LEU A 50 15.44 9.20 -6.43
C LEU A 50 16.93 9.41 -6.65
N THR A 51 17.34 9.66 -7.90
CA THR A 51 18.76 9.63 -8.33
C THR A 51 19.69 10.66 -7.69
N ARG A 52 19.15 11.64 -6.94
CA ARG A 52 19.93 12.66 -6.23
C ARG A 52 19.96 12.44 -4.71
N ALA A 53 19.19 11.49 -4.20
CA ALA A 53 19.22 11.11 -2.80
C ALA A 53 20.47 10.28 -2.49
N PRO A 54 20.95 10.28 -1.22
CA PRO A 54 22.01 9.37 -0.81
C PRO A 54 21.57 7.91 -0.99
N LEU A 55 22.56 7.00 -1.04
CA LEU A 55 22.25 5.59 -0.86
C LEU A 55 21.74 5.39 0.58
N VAL A 56 20.75 4.53 0.73
CA VAL A 56 20.20 4.13 2.02
C VAL A 56 20.61 2.68 2.28
N GLU A 57 20.98 2.38 3.52
CA GLU A 57 21.27 1.01 3.95
C GLU A 57 19.93 0.28 4.08
N VAL A 58 19.75 -0.80 3.32
CA VAL A 58 18.51 -1.63 3.30
C VAL A 58 18.72 -3.00 3.95
N GLY A 59 19.96 -3.31 4.31
CA GLY A 59 20.37 -4.57 4.90
C GLY A 59 21.83 -4.52 5.35
N THR A 60 22.31 -5.56 6.01
CA THR A 60 23.72 -5.64 6.41
C THR A 60 24.63 -5.58 5.18
N ASP A 61 25.41 -4.51 5.07
CA ASP A 61 26.28 -4.23 3.92
C ASP A 61 25.54 -4.07 2.57
N GLU A 62 24.22 -3.83 2.59
CA GLU A 62 23.39 -3.64 1.40
C GLU A 62 22.91 -2.19 1.30
N TRP A 63 23.19 -1.56 0.16
CA TRP A 63 22.92 -0.15 -0.07
C TRP A 63 22.18 0.04 -1.39
N GLU A 64 21.04 0.71 -1.34
CA GLU A 64 20.22 1.01 -2.50
C GLU A 64 20.01 2.51 -2.68
N ARG A 65 19.65 2.93 -3.90
CA ARG A 65 19.15 4.29 -4.10
C ARG A 65 17.80 4.41 -3.41
N GLU A 66 17.60 5.49 -2.67
CA GLU A 66 16.28 5.79 -2.12
C GLU A 66 15.22 5.80 -3.22
N GLN A 67 14.07 5.19 -2.96
CA GLN A 67 12.99 5.03 -3.92
C GLN A 67 11.70 5.68 -3.40
N LEU A 68 10.92 6.23 -4.33
CA LEU A 68 9.53 6.58 -4.11
C LEU A 68 8.67 5.39 -4.55
N HIS A 69 7.79 4.94 -3.67
CA HIS A 69 6.89 3.82 -3.92
C HIS A 69 5.46 4.34 -4.00
N PHE A 70 4.65 3.76 -4.89
CA PHE A 70 3.21 3.98 -4.86
C PHE A 70 2.41 2.80 -5.39
N TYR A 71 1.16 2.68 -4.95
CA TYR A 71 0.23 1.63 -5.38
C TYR A 71 -1.22 2.10 -5.23
N LEU A 72 -2.15 1.39 -5.90
CA LEU A 72 -3.59 1.59 -5.71
C LEU A 72 -4.07 0.83 -4.47
N LEU A 73 -4.92 1.47 -3.67
CA LEU A 73 -5.53 0.88 -2.47
C LEU A 73 -7.04 1.10 -2.46
N ARG A 74 -7.77 0.10 -1.98
CA ARG A 74 -9.21 0.21 -1.65
C ARG A 74 -9.53 -0.63 -0.43
N HIS A 75 -10.03 0.00 0.63
CA HIS A 75 -10.52 -0.70 1.82
C HIS A 75 -11.89 -1.34 1.60
N ALA A 76 -12.20 -2.35 2.42
CA ALA A 76 -13.52 -2.94 2.50
C ALA A 76 -14.59 -1.87 2.78
N GLY A 77 -15.66 -1.88 1.99
CA GLY A 77 -16.75 -0.92 2.09
C GLY A 77 -16.41 0.50 1.62
N ALA A 78 -15.15 0.79 1.27
CA ALA A 78 -14.79 2.08 0.70
C ALA A 78 -15.35 2.21 -0.72
N HIS A 79 -15.99 3.34 -1.00
CA HIS A 79 -16.50 3.66 -2.33
C HIS A 79 -15.44 4.25 -3.26
N MET A 80 -14.22 4.49 -2.76
CA MET A 80 -13.15 5.14 -3.51
C MET A 80 -11.85 4.35 -3.49
N THR A 81 -11.08 4.51 -4.57
CA THR A 81 -9.70 4.03 -4.68
C THR A 81 -8.76 5.18 -4.42
N THR A 82 -7.70 4.93 -3.66
CA THR A 82 -6.62 5.89 -3.42
C THR A 82 -5.34 5.41 -4.09
N VAL A 83 -4.43 6.36 -4.33
CA VAL A 83 -3.02 6.10 -4.60
C VAL A 83 -2.28 6.37 -3.29
N GLU A 84 -1.71 5.34 -2.71
CA GLU A 84 -0.83 5.46 -1.55
C GLU A 84 0.60 5.66 -2.04
N MET A 85 1.28 6.68 -1.54
CA MET A 85 2.64 7.03 -1.92
C MET A 85 3.52 7.23 -0.67
N TYR A 86 4.70 6.64 -0.68
CA TYR A 86 5.65 6.73 0.44
C TYR A 86 7.10 6.66 -0.06
N ARG A 87 8.03 7.05 0.81
CA ARG A 87 9.47 7.03 0.54
C ARG A 87 10.19 6.16 1.57
N GLY A 88 11.10 5.30 1.12
CA GLY A 88 11.84 4.37 1.99
C GLY A 88 10.94 3.34 2.68
N ASP A 89 11.38 2.80 3.82
CA ASP A 89 10.60 1.83 4.60
C ASP A 89 9.46 2.52 5.35
N LEU A 90 8.22 2.28 4.90
CA LEU A 90 6.94 2.68 5.54
C LEU A 90 6.99 4.05 6.25
N GLY A 91 7.59 5.05 5.57
CA GLY A 91 7.65 6.43 6.06
C GLY A 91 6.28 7.11 6.10
N GLU A 92 6.27 8.44 6.23
CA GLU A 92 5.05 9.24 6.08
C GLU A 92 4.39 8.90 4.73
N THR A 93 3.19 8.32 4.81
CA THR A 93 2.41 7.95 3.62
C THR A 93 1.49 9.10 3.27
N VAL A 94 1.43 9.41 1.98
CA VAL A 94 0.45 10.33 1.42
C VAL A 94 -0.58 9.51 0.66
N SER A 95 -1.83 9.60 1.10
CA SER A 95 -2.98 9.02 0.42
C SER A 95 -3.63 10.08 -0.47
N LEU A 96 -3.73 9.81 -1.76
CA LEU A 96 -4.37 10.70 -2.74
C LEU A 96 -5.57 10.00 -3.36
N THR A 97 -6.64 10.73 -3.63
CA THR A 97 -7.63 10.26 -4.61
C THR A 97 -6.99 10.11 -5.99
N VAL A 98 -7.63 9.35 -6.88
CA VAL A 98 -7.13 9.18 -8.27
C VAL A 98 -7.00 10.53 -8.99
N ASP A 99 -7.96 11.44 -8.80
CA ASP A 99 -7.95 12.77 -9.42
C ASP A 99 -6.82 13.66 -8.88
N GLU A 100 -6.57 13.61 -7.56
CA GLU A 100 -5.45 14.33 -6.94
C GLU A 100 -4.09 13.79 -7.39
N ALA A 101 -3.97 12.47 -7.51
CA ALA A 101 -2.76 11.84 -8.02
C ALA A 101 -2.47 12.23 -9.48
N GLN A 102 -3.52 12.30 -10.32
CA GLN A 102 -3.39 12.77 -11.69
C GLN A 102 -2.93 14.24 -11.73
N ALA A 103 -3.59 15.12 -10.97
CA ALA A 103 -3.24 16.53 -10.91
C ALA A 103 -1.79 16.75 -10.43
N LEU A 104 -1.34 15.97 -9.44
CA LEU A 104 0.04 15.98 -8.97
C LEU A 104 1.01 15.56 -10.09
N GLY A 105 0.72 14.48 -10.81
CA GLY A 105 1.55 13.99 -11.91
C GLY A 105 1.70 15.03 -13.03
N GLU A 106 0.60 15.70 -13.40
CA GLU A 106 0.60 16.78 -14.39
C GLU A 106 1.46 17.97 -13.94
N ALA A 107 1.34 18.38 -12.67
CA ALA A 107 2.13 19.48 -12.11
C ALA A 107 3.64 19.16 -12.08
N LEU A 108 4.00 17.93 -11.71
CA LEU A 108 5.39 17.45 -11.73
C LEU A 108 5.99 17.48 -13.14
N LEU A 109 5.22 17.00 -14.13
CA LEU A 109 5.64 16.99 -15.53
C LEU A 109 5.86 18.43 -16.05
N GLU A 110 4.96 19.34 -15.72
CA GLU A 110 5.07 20.75 -16.10
C GLU A 110 6.30 21.42 -15.47
N ALA A 111 6.56 21.20 -14.18
CA ALA A 111 7.75 21.71 -13.51
C ALA A 111 9.04 21.20 -14.17
N ALA A 112 9.08 19.91 -14.52
CA ALA A 112 10.23 19.31 -15.20
C ALA A 112 10.47 19.90 -16.59
N ARG A 113 9.41 20.21 -17.35
CA ARG A 113 9.52 20.89 -18.65
C ARG A 113 10.09 22.30 -18.49
N ARG A 114 9.56 23.09 -17.55
CA ARG A 114 10.03 24.45 -17.29
C ARG A 114 11.50 24.51 -16.92
N ALA A 115 11.98 23.56 -16.13
CA ALA A 115 13.39 23.50 -15.72
C ALA A 115 14.35 23.13 -16.86
N ARG A 116 13.86 22.66 -18.01
CA ARG A 116 14.66 22.23 -19.17
C ARG A 116 14.57 23.17 -20.37
N ALA A 117 13.65 24.14 -20.33
CA ALA A 117 13.50 25.19 -21.33
C ALA A 117 14.57 26.26 -21.14
#